data_AF-A0A1F5Q2V5-F1
#
_entry.id   AF-A0A1F5Q2V5-F1
#
_cell.length_a   1.000
_cell.length_b   1.000
_cell.length_c   1.000
_cell.angle_alpha   90.00
_cell.angle_beta   90.00
_cell.angle_gamma   90.00
#
_symmetry.space_group_name_H-M   'P 1'
#
loop_
_entity.id
_entity.type
_entity.pdbx_description
1 polymer ?
#
loop_
_entity_poly.entity_id
_entity_poly.type
_entity_poly.pdbx_seq_one_letter_code
_entity_poly.pdbx_strand_id
1 'polypeptide(L)'
;MQKYIAVINPRMDQDEIARVITKDIAGALFSISHQNYPMAAKLMAQVKALSKKQNRPISLIQDVSGMTDPLDMEFGLKSGVDWLVVANPEQAKMAKKLNKNIPIIWKAGKFPKDAGVDSILHAKLEDPDAEVAGIGHIKHRVSLHVKQKILESIKHMAQHTNASAIAVSDLGEAKALSAMRPVQKIILHPKNEFHAHQASIYWGVHPIFPQSNLQATLKNRQLVTKGKRFIDATKIKHVTINSV
;
A
#
# COMPACT_ATOMS: atom_id res chain seq x y z
N MET A 1 -12.11 -1.04 -5.62
CA MET A 1 -11.51 -2.17 -4.86
C MET A 1 -10.99 -1.66 -3.52
N GLN A 2 -11.70 -1.93 -2.43
CA GLN A 2 -11.38 -1.40 -1.11
C GLN A 2 -10.22 -2.17 -0.43
N LYS A 3 -9.50 -1.47 0.44
CA LYS A 3 -8.40 -2.00 1.26
C LYS A 3 -8.73 -1.78 2.73
N TYR A 4 -8.47 -2.77 3.57
CA TYR A 4 -8.77 -2.72 4.99
C TYR A 4 -7.51 -2.56 5.82
N ILE A 5 -7.54 -1.65 6.79
CA ILE A 5 -6.49 -1.49 7.78
C ILE A 5 -7.08 -1.91 9.12
N ALA A 6 -6.41 -2.82 9.83
CA ALA A 6 -6.83 -3.23 11.17
C ALA A 6 -5.93 -2.59 12.23
N VAL A 7 -6.52 -2.19 13.34
CA VAL A 7 -5.78 -1.73 14.52
C VAL A 7 -5.29 -2.95 15.28
N ILE A 8 -3.98 -3.04 15.52
CA ILE A 8 -3.38 -4.11 16.32
C ILE A 8 -3.17 -3.59 17.74
N ASN A 9 -3.89 -4.19 18.69
CA ASN A 9 -3.83 -3.79 20.08
C ASN A 9 -2.78 -4.61 20.84
N PRO A 10 -2.03 -4.02 21.78
CA PRO A 10 -1.27 -4.70 22.83
C PRO A 10 -1.84 -6.00 23.40
N ARG A 11 -3.17 -6.07 23.56
CA ARG A 11 -3.87 -7.21 24.16
C ARG A 11 -4.08 -8.37 23.19
N MET A 12 -3.80 -8.19 21.90
CA MET A 12 -4.03 -9.22 20.91
C MET A 12 -2.99 -10.33 21.00
N ASP A 13 -3.45 -11.57 21.01
CA ASP A 13 -2.57 -12.74 20.91
C ASP A 13 -2.22 -13.08 19.44
N GLN A 14 -1.36 -14.07 19.26
CA GLN A 14 -0.91 -14.50 17.93
C GLN A 14 -2.05 -15.05 17.07
N ASP A 15 -3.03 -15.72 17.68
CA ASP A 15 -4.15 -16.33 16.96
C ASP A 15 -5.16 -15.27 16.50
N GLU A 16 -5.40 -14.26 17.33
CA GLU A 16 -6.17 -13.07 16.97
C GLU A 16 -5.55 -12.31 15.79
N ILE A 17 -4.24 -12.07 15.84
CA ILE A 17 -3.52 -11.42 14.73
C ILE A 17 -3.63 -12.29 13.47
N ALA A 18 -3.42 -13.59 13.58
CA ALA A 18 -3.55 -14.51 12.45
C ALA A 18 -4.97 -14.47 11.85
N ARG A 19 -6.02 -14.49 12.69
CA ARG A 19 -7.42 -14.34 12.25
C ARG A 19 -7.65 -13.04 11.50
N VAL A 20 -7.14 -11.91 11.99
CA VAL A 20 -7.25 -10.62 11.31
C VAL A 20 -6.54 -10.65 9.95
N ILE A 21 -5.34 -11.23 9.87
CA ILE A 21 -4.60 -11.36 8.61
C ILE A 21 -5.36 -12.22 7.59
N THR A 22 -6.01 -13.29 8.03
CA THR A 22 -6.83 -14.14 7.13
C THR A 22 -8.06 -13.42 6.55
N LYS A 23 -8.52 -12.33 7.19
CA LYS A 23 -9.64 -11.48 6.71
C LYS A 23 -9.25 -10.46 5.64
N ASP A 24 -8.17 -10.72 4.93
CA ASP A 24 -7.74 -9.90 3.80
C ASP A 24 -7.31 -8.45 4.13
N ILE A 25 -6.75 -8.20 5.32
CA ILE A 25 -6.24 -6.85 5.63
C ILE A 25 -5.04 -6.48 4.74
N ALA A 26 -4.94 -5.19 4.44
CA ALA A 26 -3.85 -4.57 3.71
C ALA A 26 -2.79 -4.01 4.66
N GLY A 27 -3.20 -3.50 5.83
CA GLY A 27 -2.29 -2.89 6.79
C GLY A 27 -2.66 -3.18 8.24
N ALA A 28 -1.63 -3.16 9.09
CA ALA A 28 -1.72 -3.24 10.54
C ALA A 28 -1.32 -1.88 11.13
N LEU A 29 -2.26 -1.22 11.81
CA LEU A 29 -2.07 0.08 12.46
C LEU A 29 -1.68 -0.12 13.92
N PHE A 30 -0.60 0.54 14.34
CA PHE A 30 -0.06 0.51 15.68
C PHE A 30 -0.09 1.90 16.31
N SER A 31 -0.45 1.97 17.58
CA SER A 31 -0.21 3.12 18.44
C SER A 31 0.92 2.78 19.41
N ILE A 32 2.11 3.28 19.12
CA ILE A 32 3.34 2.97 19.86
C ILE A 32 3.66 4.08 20.84
N SER A 33 3.86 3.76 22.11
CA SER A 33 4.36 4.72 23.09
C SER A 33 5.55 4.12 23.84
N HIS A 34 6.38 4.98 24.43
CA HIS A 34 7.50 4.57 25.30
C HIS A 34 7.17 3.45 26.29
N GLN A 35 5.95 3.45 26.82
CA GLN A 35 5.50 2.46 27.81
C GLN A 35 5.33 1.06 27.19
N ASN A 36 5.32 0.91 25.86
CA ASN A 36 4.97 -0.33 25.17
C ASN A 36 5.98 -0.80 24.10
N TYR A 37 7.18 -0.20 24.00
CA TYR A 37 8.17 -0.55 22.96
C TYR A 37 8.45 -2.06 22.82
N PRO A 38 8.76 -2.82 23.89
CA PRO A 38 9.07 -4.24 23.74
C PRO A 38 7.89 -5.05 23.16
N MET A 39 6.68 -4.70 23.57
CA MET A 39 5.45 -5.33 23.11
C MET A 39 5.13 -4.94 21.65
N ALA A 40 5.27 -3.66 21.29
CA ALA A 40 5.08 -3.18 19.93
C ALA A 40 6.04 -3.87 18.95
N ALA A 41 7.33 -3.98 19.30
CA ALA A 41 8.33 -4.71 18.51
C ALA A 41 7.93 -6.18 18.30
N LYS A 42 7.49 -6.86 19.38
CA LYS A 42 7.03 -8.25 19.32
C LYS A 42 5.84 -8.41 18.36
N LEU A 43 4.81 -7.56 18.47
CA LEU A 43 3.62 -7.61 17.63
C LEU A 43 3.96 -7.33 16.15
N MET A 44 4.83 -6.34 15.88
CA MET A 44 5.29 -6.04 14.53
C MET A 44 6.04 -7.22 13.91
N ALA A 45 6.92 -7.86 14.68
CA ALA A 45 7.64 -9.05 14.24
C ALA A 45 6.67 -10.22 13.94
N GLN A 46 5.64 -10.41 14.78
CA GLN A 46 4.60 -11.40 14.56
C GLN A 46 3.80 -11.12 13.28
N VAL A 47 3.39 -9.87 13.03
CA VAL A 47 2.68 -9.50 11.80
C VAL A 47 3.57 -9.76 10.58
N LYS A 48 4.86 -9.39 10.61
CA LYS A 48 5.82 -9.68 9.51
C LYS A 48 5.95 -11.19 9.27
N ALA A 49 6.10 -11.98 10.33
CA ALA A 49 6.23 -13.43 10.23
C ALA A 49 4.97 -14.09 9.64
N LEU A 50 3.78 -13.68 10.10
CA LEU A 50 2.51 -14.18 9.57
C LEU A 50 2.25 -13.72 8.14
N SER A 51 2.59 -12.47 7.82
CA SER A 51 2.55 -11.90 6.46
C SER A 51 3.39 -12.76 5.51
N LYS A 52 4.64 -13.10 5.87
CA LYS A 52 5.50 -14.01 5.12
C LYS A 52 4.93 -15.41 5.01
N LYS A 53 4.49 -16.00 6.13
CA LYS A 53 3.92 -17.36 6.18
C LYS A 53 2.72 -17.50 5.24
N GLN A 54 1.89 -16.46 5.13
CA GLN A 54 0.74 -16.41 4.23
C GLN A 54 1.09 -15.89 2.83
N ASN A 55 2.38 -15.62 2.55
CA ASN A 55 2.89 -15.04 1.31
C ASN A 55 2.16 -13.74 0.94
N ARG A 56 1.67 -12.97 1.90
CA ARG A 56 0.79 -11.83 1.71
C ARG A 56 1.41 -10.58 2.35
N PRO A 57 1.97 -9.65 1.56
CA PRO A 57 2.52 -8.42 2.11
C PRO A 57 1.45 -7.60 2.85
N ILE A 58 1.76 -7.18 4.07
CA ILE A 58 0.90 -6.34 4.92
C ILE A 58 1.72 -5.14 5.38
N SER A 59 1.24 -3.92 5.14
CA SER A 59 1.88 -2.71 5.65
C SER A 59 1.86 -2.67 7.18
N LEU A 60 2.98 -2.34 7.80
CA LEU A 60 3.03 -1.84 9.16
C LEU A 60 2.88 -0.32 9.15
N ILE A 61 1.89 0.18 9.88
CA ILE A 61 1.53 1.59 9.91
C ILE A 61 1.62 2.04 11.36
N GLN A 62 2.40 3.08 11.66
CA GLN A 62 2.40 3.67 12.98
C GLN A 62 1.60 4.97 12.96
N ASP A 63 0.66 5.09 13.89
CA ASP A 63 -0.06 6.32 14.15
C ASP A 63 0.68 7.19 15.15
N VAL A 64 1.28 8.29 14.68
CA VAL A 64 1.95 9.29 15.53
C VAL A 64 1.10 10.55 15.74
N SER A 65 -0.14 10.58 15.26
CA SER A 65 -0.98 11.79 15.31
C SER A 65 -1.21 12.33 16.72
N GLY A 66 -1.31 11.45 17.71
CA GLY A 66 -1.47 11.80 19.13
C GLY A 66 -0.17 11.85 19.93
N MET A 67 0.99 11.67 19.28
CA MET A 67 2.28 11.57 19.97
C MET A 67 2.99 12.92 20.01
N THR A 68 3.54 13.22 21.18
CA THR A 68 4.36 14.40 21.43
C THR A 68 5.84 14.08 21.45
N ASP A 69 6.22 12.82 21.71
CA ASP A 69 7.62 12.41 21.86
C ASP A 69 8.23 11.94 20.52
N PRO A 70 9.29 12.61 20.02
CA PRO A 70 10.01 12.19 18.81
C PRO A 70 10.55 10.76 18.85
N LEU A 71 10.88 10.24 20.04
CA LEU A 71 11.44 8.91 20.20
C LEU A 71 10.44 7.81 19.81
N ASP A 72 9.13 8.05 19.97
CA ASP A 72 8.09 7.08 19.54
C ASP A 72 8.17 6.86 18.02
N MET A 73 8.33 7.95 17.26
CA MET A 73 8.49 7.92 15.81
C MET A 73 9.81 7.25 15.41
N GLU A 74 10.91 7.58 16.10
CA GLU A 74 12.21 6.97 15.85
C GLU A 74 12.19 5.45 16.09
N PHE A 75 11.53 5.01 17.17
CA PHE A 75 11.38 3.59 17.47
C PHE A 75 10.65 2.83 16.36
N GLY A 76 9.53 3.36 15.86
CA GLY A 76 8.79 2.69 14.78
C GLY A 76 9.58 2.63 13.48
N LEU A 77 10.28 3.73 13.12
CA LEU A 77 11.19 3.74 11.97
C LEU A 77 12.29 2.69 12.10
N LYS A 78 12.94 2.56 13.27
CA LYS A 78 13.95 1.52 13.54
C LYS A 78 13.36 0.10 13.54
N SER A 79 12.10 -0.04 13.94
CA SER A 79 11.36 -1.32 13.89
C SER A 79 10.89 -1.69 12.47
N GLY A 80 11.10 -0.79 11.51
CA GLY A 80 10.79 -0.99 10.10
C GLY A 80 9.29 -0.89 9.82
N VAL A 81 8.64 0.16 10.32
CA VAL A 81 7.30 0.57 9.85
C VAL A 81 7.38 1.00 8.38
N ASP A 82 6.33 0.70 7.64
CA ASP A 82 6.24 1.01 6.22
C ASP A 82 5.63 2.40 5.98
N TRP A 83 4.79 2.86 6.91
CA TRP A 83 4.04 4.12 6.85
C TRP A 83 3.96 4.81 8.20
N LEU A 84 3.98 6.15 8.18
CA LEU A 84 3.68 6.99 9.35
C LEU A 84 2.39 7.78 9.13
N VAL A 85 1.49 7.76 10.10
CA VAL A 85 0.28 8.58 10.12
C VAL A 85 0.53 9.82 10.99
N VAL A 86 0.43 11.01 10.40
CA VAL A 86 0.70 12.30 11.04
C VAL A 86 -0.55 13.19 11.01
N ALA A 87 -0.68 14.12 11.95
CA ALA A 87 -1.81 15.07 12.00
C ALA A 87 -1.41 16.53 11.78
N ASN A 88 -0.11 16.86 11.82
CA ASN A 88 0.35 18.23 11.65
C ASN A 88 1.66 18.31 10.83
N PRO A 89 2.01 19.50 10.30
CA PRO A 89 3.18 19.65 9.43
C PRO A 89 4.52 19.42 10.15
N GLU A 90 4.58 19.66 11.46
CA GLU A 90 5.80 19.45 12.25
C GLU A 90 6.15 17.98 12.38
N GLN A 91 5.16 17.12 12.67
CA GLN A 91 5.29 15.67 12.63
C GLN A 91 5.73 15.18 11.25
N ALA A 92 5.17 15.73 10.17
CA ALA A 92 5.58 15.38 8.82
C ALA A 92 7.05 15.76 8.52
N LYS A 93 7.47 16.98 8.91
CA LYS A 93 8.86 17.44 8.78
C LYS A 93 9.81 16.56 9.59
N MET A 94 9.43 16.22 10.82
CA MET A 94 10.21 15.35 11.70
C MET A 94 10.37 13.94 11.11
N ALA A 95 9.28 13.35 10.62
CA ALA A 95 9.31 12.05 9.93
C ALA A 95 10.28 12.06 8.74
N LYS A 96 10.22 13.11 7.90
CA LYS A 96 11.15 13.26 6.76
C LYS A 96 12.59 13.57 7.18
N LYS A 97 12.82 14.21 8.33
CA LYS A 97 14.16 14.41 8.90
C LYS A 97 14.77 13.09 9.36
N LEU A 98 13.99 12.23 10.01
CA LEU A 98 14.44 10.91 10.48
C LEU A 98 14.60 9.91 9.32
N ASN A 99 13.68 9.93 8.36
CA ASN A 99 13.75 9.11 7.16
C ASN A 99 13.13 9.84 5.97
N LYS A 100 13.97 10.37 5.07
CA LYS A 100 13.52 11.13 3.89
C LYS A 100 12.54 10.35 3.00
N ASN A 101 12.65 9.02 2.99
CA ASN A 101 11.90 8.15 2.10
C ASN A 101 10.66 7.51 2.76
N ILE A 102 10.40 7.74 4.06
CA ILE A 102 9.21 7.19 4.69
C ILE A 102 7.95 7.81 4.08
N PRO A 103 6.99 7.01 3.60
CA PRO A 103 5.75 7.56 3.10
C PRO A 103 4.83 7.97 4.26
N ILE A 104 4.12 9.07 4.04
CA ILE A 104 3.33 9.72 5.09
C ILE A 104 1.83 9.66 4.75
N ILE A 105 1.04 9.24 5.72
CA ILE A 105 -0.42 9.31 5.70
C ILE A 105 -0.85 10.52 6.52
N TRP A 106 -1.57 11.46 5.92
CA TRP A 106 -2.11 12.62 6.62
C TRP A 106 -3.47 12.29 7.27
N LYS A 107 -3.58 12.36 8.60
CA LYS A 107 -4.80 12.11 9.35
C LYS A 107 -5.51 13.41 9.71
N ALA A 108 -6.54 13.71 8.91
CA ALA A 108 -7.54 14.76 9.11
C ALA A 108 -7.02 16.20 9.39
N GLY A 109 -7.94 17.17 9.38
CA GLY A 109 -7.63 18.60 9.52
C GLY A 109 -7.38 19.32 8.19
N LYS A 110 -6.93 20.58 8.26
CA LYS A 110 -6.62 21.39 7.08
C LYS A 110 -5.35 20.86 6.43
N PHE A 111 -5.47 20.33 5.21
CA PHE A 111 -4.33 19.83 4.45
C PHE A 111 -3.34 20.97 4.18
N PRO A 112 -2.08 20.88 4.65
CA PRO A 112 -1.06 21.88 4.36
C PRO A 112 -0.75 21.86 2.87
N LYS A 113 -0.76 23.03 2.23
CA LYS A 113 -0.53 23.16 0.78
C LYS A 113 0.82 22.61 0.32
N ASP A 114 1.80 22.59 1.23
CA ASP A 114 3.21 22.29 0.93
C ASP A 114 3.71 20.99 1.58
N ALA A 115 2.85 20.19 2.23
CA ALA A 115 3.31 18.90 2.76
C ALA A 115 3.30 17.85 1.66
N GLY A 116 4.49 17.32 1.35
CA GLY A 116 4.64 16.11 0.56
C GLY A 116 4.16 14.91 1.35
N VAL A 117 2.87 14.60 1.26
CA VAL A 117 2.28 13.37 1.82
C VAL A 117 1.90 12.41 0.71
N ASP A 118 1.83 11.13 1.06
CA ASP A 118 1.62 10.04 0.12
C ASP A 118 0.18 9.54 0.12
N SER A 119 -0.55 9.74 1.22
CA SER A 119 -1.94 9.30 1.38
C SER A 119 -2.67 10.17 2.41
N ILE A 120 -4.00 10.09 2.42
CA ILE A 120 -4.86 10.83 3.36
C ILE A 120 -5.78 9.83 4.06
N LEU A 121 -5.86 9.91 5.38
CA LEU A 121 -6.80 9.19 6.22
C LEU A 121 -7.84 10.20 6.73
N HIS A 122 -9.11 9.98 6.39
CA HIS A 122 -10.20 10.88 6.78
C HIS A 122 -11.43 10.08 7.20
N ALA A 123 -12.02 10.42 8.35
CA ALA A 123 -13.15 9.69 8.93
C ALA A 123 -14.45 9.80 8.10
N LYS A 124 -14.58 10.87 7.29
CA LYS A 124 -15.69 11.10 6.35
C LYS A 124 -15.21 11.02 4.90
N LEU A 125 -14.19 10.23 4.59
CA LEU A 125 -13.84 10.02 3.18
C LEU A 125 -14.96 9.17 2.57
N GLU A 126 -15.95 9.82 1.96
CA GLU A 126 -16.87 9.14 1.06
C GLU A 126 -16.02 8.63 -0.11
N ASP A 127 -16.00 7.31 -0.25
CA ASP A 127 -15.26 6.61 -1.31
C ASP A 127 -15.82 7.08 -2.66
N PRO A 128 -15.02 7.66 -3.57
CA PRO A 128 -15.50 8.03 -4.91
C PRO A 128 -15.89 6.80 -5.76
N ASP A 129 -15.66 5.56 -5.31
CA ASP A 129 -16.34 4.39 -5.89
C ASP A 129 -17.86 4.39 -5.56
N ALA A 130 -18.37 5.26 -4.66
CA ALA A 130 -19.79 5.43 -4.32
C ALA A 130 -20.58 6.31 -5.30
N GLU A 131 -19.90 7.10 -6.14
CA GLU A 131 -20.54 7.78 -7.26
C GLU A 131 -19.70 7.65 -8.53
N VAL A 132 -19.82 6.50 -9.19
CA VAL A 132 -19.58 6.38 -10.63
C VAL A 132 -20.65 7.13 -11.45
N ALA A 133 -21.50 7.94 -10.82
CA ALA A 133 -22.57 8.71 -11.48
C ALA A 133 -22.76 10.12 -10.87
N GLY A 134 -21.67 10.89 -10.77
CA GLY A 134 -21.68 12.36 -10.68
C GLY A 134 -22.39 12.98 -9.47
N ILE A 135 -21.62 13.49 -8.51
CA ILE A 135 -21.61 14.88 -7.99
C ILE A 135 -20.44 14.99 -6.99
N GLY A 136 -19.55 15.97 -7.17
CA GLY A 136 -18.59 16.38 -6.12
C GLY A 136 -17.27 15.60 -6.05
N HIS A 137 -16.39 15.76 -7.05
CA HIS A 137 -15.06 15.15 -7.03
C HIS A 137 -14.14 15.78 -5.97
N ILE A 138 -13.63 14.97 -5.03
CA ILE A 138 -12.33 15.26 -4.41
C ILE A 138 -11.30 15.23 -5.55
N LYS A 139 -10.86 16.41 -6.00
CA LYS A 139 -9.75 16.54 -6.94
C LYS A 139 -8.48 16.06 -6.25
N HIS A 140 -8.17 14.77 -6.37
CA HIS A 140 -6.86 14.26 -6.00
C HIS A 140 -5.83 14.97 -6.87
N ARG A 141 -5.07 15.90 -6.29
CA ARG A 141 -3.88 16.47 -6.92
C ARG A 141 -2.76 15.42 -6.87
N VAL A 142 -2.86 14.42 -7.72
CA VAL A 142 -1.76 13.47 -7.94
C VAL A 142 -0.84 14.11 -8.96
N SER A 143 0.41 14.36 -8.58
CA SER A 143 1.43 14.75 -9.55
C SER A 143 1.54 13.68 -10.62
N LEU A 144 1.59 14.09 -11.89
CA LEU A 144 1.72 13.14 -12.98
C LEU A 144 3.04 12.37 -12.82
N HIS A 145 2.97 11.06 -13.02
CA HIS A 145 4.17 10.24 -13.02
C HIS A 145 5.01 10.55 -14.26
N VAL A 146 6.34 10.44 -14.17
CA VAL A 146 7.23 10.68 -15.34
C VAL A 146 6.89 9.78 -16.54
N LYS A 147 6.28 8.62 -16.29
CA LYS A 147 5.83 7.65 -17.30
C LYS A 147 4.32 7.68 -17.54
N GLN A 148 3.63 8.76 -17.19
CA GLN A 148 2.16 8.85 -17.21
C GLN A 148 1.55 8.34 -18.51
N LYS A 149 1.99 8.87 -19.66
CA LYS A 149 1.46 8.50 -20.98
C LYS A 149 1.62 7.00 -21.29
N ILE A 150 2.72 6.39 -20.85
CA ILE A 150 2.96 4.96 -21.04
C ILE A 150 1.99 4.14 -20.19
N LEU A 151 1.77 4.55 -18.94
CA LEU A 151 0.84 3.88 -18.03
C LEU A 151 -0.62 4.02 -18.49
N GLU A 152 -0.99 5.15 -19.07
CA GLU A 152 -2.29 5.35 -19.72
C GLU A 152 -2.49 4.39 -20.90
N SER A 153 -1.48 4.27 -21.78
CA SER A 153 -1.51 3.29 -22.86
C SER A 153 -1.62 1.85 -22.36
N ILE A 154 -0.91 1.49 -21.28
CA ILE A 154 -1.01 0.17 -20.64
C ILE A 154 -2.42 -0.07 -20.09
N LYS A 155 -3.03 0.92 -19.42
CA LYS A 155 -4.42 0.83 -18.94
C LYS A 155 -5.40 0.60 -20.08
N HIS A 156 -5.30 1.37 -21.16
CA HIS A 156 -6.16 1.20 -22.35
C HIS A 156 -5.95 -0.17 -23.01
N MET A 157 -4.70 -0.60 -23.16
CA MET A 157 -4.37 -1.93 -23.70
C MET A 157 -4.99 -3.04 -22.85
N ALA A 158 -4.90 -2.94 -21.52
CA ALA A 158 -5.50 -3.91 -20.61
C ALA A 158 -7.03 -3.99 -20.78
N GLN A 159 -7.69 -2.85 -20.95
CA GLN A 159 -9.14 -2.77 -21.21
C GLN A 159 -9.50 -3.40 -22.55
N HIS A 160 -8.86 -2.99 -23.66
CA HIS A 160 -9.19 -3.47 -25.00
C HIS A 160 -8.86 -4.95 -25.24
N THR A 161 -7.89 -5.49 -24.51
CA THR A 161 -7.48 -6.90 -24.65
C THR A 161 -8.23 -7.84 -23.71
N ASN A 162 -9.16 -7.31 -22.91
CA ASN A 162 -9.85 -8.01 -21.82
C ASN A 162 -8.86 -8.70 -20.86
N ALA A 163 -7.72 -8.05 -20.59
CA ALA A 163 -6.78 -8.50 -19.59
C ALA A 163 -7.43 -8.43 -18.20
N SER A 164 -7.17 -9.43 -17.38
CA SER A 164 -7.67 -9.51 -16.00
C SER A 164 -6.78 -8.75 -15.00
N ALA A 165 -5.52 -8.51 -15.37
CA ALA A 165 -4.53 -7.87 -14.51
C ALA A 165 -3.46 -7.12 -15.32
N ILE A 166 -2.78 -6.19 -14.65
CA ILE A 166 -1.61 -5.44 -15.11
C ILE A 166 -0.50 -5.68 -14.09
N ALA A 167 0.62 -6.28 -14.50
CA ALA A 167 1.78 -6.50 -13.64
C ALA A 167 2.85 -5.42 -13.86
N VAL A 168 3.38 -4.85 -12.78
CA VAL A 168 4.48 -3.88 -12.77
C VAL A 168 5.51 -4.24 -11.71
N SER A 169 6.74 -3.74 -11.83
CA SER A 169 7.81 -4.03 -10.86
C SER A 169 8.20 -2.83 -9.98
N ASP A 170 7.83 -1.62 -10.40
CA ASP A 170 8.14 -0.38 -9.70
C ASP A 170 6.96 0.10 -8.84
N LEU A 171 7.27 0.61 -7.65
CA LEU A 171 6.27 1.11 -6.71
C LEU A 171 5.59 2.39 -7.23
N GLY A 172 6.35 3.28 -7.89
CA GLY A 172 5.83 4.51 -8.48
C GLY A 172 4.85 4.23 -9.63
N GLU A 173 5.18 3.24 -10.47
CA GLU A 173 4.29 2.74 -11.52
C GLU A 173 2.98 2.15 -10.95
N ALA A 174 3.07 1.33 -9.90
CA ALA A 174 1.89 0.79 -9.22
C ALA A 174 1.03 1.89 -8.58
N LYS A 175 1.64 2.89 -7.94
CA LYS A 175 0.96 4.05 -7.35
C LYS A 175 0.24 4.87 -8.42
N ALA A 176 0.90 5.12 -9.54
CA ALA A 176 0.32 5.87 -10.66
C ALA A 176 -0.84 5.10 -11.33
N LEU A 177 -0.68 3.79 -11.56
CA LEU A 177 -1.79 2.94 -12.02
C LEU A 177 -2.94 2.96 -11.03
N SER A 178 -2.67 2.82 -9.73
CA SER A 178 -3.69 2.87 -8.68
C SER A 178 -4.48 4.16 -8.75
N ALA A 179 -3.81 5.31 -8.88
CA ALA A 179 -4.45 6.62 -9.01
C ALA A 179 -5.38 6.74 -10.22
N MET A 180 -5.07 6.04 -11.33
CA MET A 180 -5.91 6.01 -12.54
C MET A 180 -7.10 5.05 -12.45
N ARG A 181 -7.23 4.29 -11.35
CA ARG A 181 -8.35 3.38 -11.05
C ARG A 181 -8.71 2.42 -12.22
N PRO A 182 -7.77 1.62 -12.76
CA PRO A 182 -8.09 0.62 -13.76
C PRO A 182 -9.04 -0.43 -13.17
N VAL A 183 -9.93 -0.96 -13.99
CA VAL A 183 -10.84 -2.06 -13.58
C VAL A 183 -10.04 -3.34 -13.31
N GLN A 184 -8.90 -3.49 -13.97
CA GLN A 184 -7.98 -4.62 -13.82
C GLN A 184 -7.24 -4.58 -12.48
N LYS A 185 -6.91 -5.77 -11.95
CA LYS A 185 -6.01 -5.89 -10.80
C LYS A 185 -4.62 -5.35 -11.15
N ILE A 186 -4.00 -4.59 -10.26
CA ILE A 186 -2.61 -4.16 -10.42
C ILE A 186 -1.75 -5.12 -9.61
N ILE A 187 -0.93 -5.94 -10.25
CA ILE A 187 0.02 -6.81 -9.55
C ILE A 187 1.35 -6.08 -9.43
N LEU A 188 1.81 -5.83 -8.21
CA LEU A 188 3.16 -5.35 -7.98
C LEU A 188 4.08 -6.53 -7.70
N HIS A 189 5.08 -6.72 -8.56
CA HIS A 189 6.17 -7.69 -8.40
C HIS A 189 7.48 -6.94 -8.13
N PRO A 190 7.70 -6.49 -6.89
CA PRO A 190 8.80 -5.60 -6.57
C PRO A 190 10.12 -6.36 -6.49
N LYS A 191 11.22 -5.62 -6.64
CA LYS A 191 12.58 -6.14 -6.43
C LYS A 191 12.95 -6.29 -4.95
N ASN A 192 12.27 -5.56 -4.08
CA ASN A 192 12.50 -5.59 -2.64
C ASN A 192 11.19 -5.85 -1.89
N GLU A 193 11.29 -6.45 -0.72
CA GLU A 193 10.15 -6.80 0.12
C GLU A 193 9.45 -5.55 0.69
N PHE A 194 10.22 -4.51 1.00
CA PHE A 194 9.71 -3.27 1.57
C PHE A 194 8.65 -2.60 0.69
N HIS A 195 8.88 -2.52 -0.63
CA HIS A 195 7.89 -1.99 -1.58
C HIS A 195 6.64 -2.86 -1.66
N ALA A 196 6.76 -4.17 -1.44
CA ALA A 196 5.60 -5.07 -1.38
C ALA A 196 4.69 -4.69 -0.20
N HIS A 197 5.28 -4.47 0.97
CA HIS A 197 4.56 -4.02 2.15
C HIS A 197 3.94 -2.65 1.92
N GLN A 198 4.72 -1.66 1.48
CA GLN A 198 4.21 -0.30 1.21
C GLN A 198 3.03 -0.30 0.25
N ALA A 199 3.08 -1.11 -0.81
CA ALA A 199 2.06 -1.10 -1.84
C ALA A 199 0.72 -1.72 -1.43
N SER A 200 0.68 -2.49 -0.34
CA SER A 200 -0.50 -3.26 0.07
C SER A 200 -1.73 -2.38 0.32
N ILE A 201 -1.55 -1.13 0.75
CA ILE A 201 -2.65 -0.20 1.04
C ILE A 201 -3.14 0.58 -0.18
N TYR A 202 -2.45 0.51 -1.33
CA TYR A 202 -2.90 1.21 -2.54
C TYR A 202 -4.12 0.51 -3.16
N TRP A 203 -5.07 1.31 -3.64
CA TRP A 203 -6.30 0.84 -4.29
C TRP A 203 -5.97 -0.07 -5.47
N GLY A 204 -6.63 -1.23 -5.54
CA GLY A 204 -6.47 -2.19 -6.64
C GLY A 204 -5.10 -2.84 -6.78
N VAL A 205 -4.13 -2.51 -5.91
CA VAL A 205 -2.78 -3.10 -5.94
C VAL A 205 -2.73 -4.39 -5.12
N HIS A 206 -2.22 -5.45 -5.71
CA HIS A 206 -1.99 -6.75 -5.11
C HIS A 206 -0.48 -7.03 -5.14
N PRO A 207 0.26 -6.59 -4.13
CA PRO A 207 1.68 -6.86 -4.07
C PRO A 207 1.95 -8.35 -3.80
N ILE A 208 2.99 -8.86 -4.42
CA ILE A 208 3.57 -10.16 -4.13
C ILE A 208 4.97 -9.96 -3.55
N PHE A 209 5.44 -10.89 -2.70
CA PHE A 209 6.83 -10.86 -2.29
C PHE A 209 7.76 -11.08 -3.50
N PRO A 210 9.00 -10.57 -3.48
CA PRO A 210 9.96 -10.82 -4.55
C PRO A 210 10.16 -12.32 -4.77
N GLN A 211 9.86 -12.78 -5.98
CA GLN A 211 10.05 -14.16 -6.43
C GLN A 211 10.65 -14.16 -7.84
N SER A 212 11.30 -15.25 -8.25
CA SER A 212 11.99 -15.31 -9.56
C SER A 212 11.03 -15.40 -10.76
N ASN A 213 9.85 -16.00 -10.59
CA ASN A 213 8.91 -16.27 -11.68
C ASN A 213 7.52 -15.66 -11.42
N LEU A 214 7.20 -14.58 -12.15
CA LEU A 214 5.91 -13.90 -12.08
C LEU A 214 4.75 -14.83 -12.44
N GLN A 215 4.81 -15.51 -13.60
CA GLN A 215 3.71 -16.34 -14.09
C GLN A 215 3.36 -17.48 -13.13
N ALA A 216 4.37 -18.17 -12.60
CA ALA A 216 4.17 -19.21 -11.60
C ALA A 216 3.50 -18.64 -10.34
N THR A 217 3.93 -17.46 -9.89
CA THR A 217 3.33 -16.79 -8.73
C THR A 217 1.87 -16.41 -8.98
N LEU A 218 1.56 -15.83 -10.14
CA LEU A 218 0.20 -15.45 -10.52
C LEU A 218 -0.74 -16.65 -10.52
N LYS A 219 -0.27 -17.79 -11.05
CA LYS A 219 -0.98 -19.07 -11.09
C LYS A 219 -1.23 -19.63 -9.70
N ASN A 220 -0.16 -19.81 -8.92
CA ASN A 220 -0.22 -20.44 -7.59
C ASN A 220 -1.10 -19.66 -6.62
N ARG A 221 -1.15 -18.33 -6.76
CA ARG A 221 -1.95 -17.44 -5.92
C ARG A 221 -3.33 -17.12 -6.49
N GLN A 222 -3.69 -17.70 -7.64
CA GLN A 222 -4.96 -17.46 -8.31
C GLN A 222 -5.25 -15.96 -8.55
N LEU A 223 -4.18 -15.17 -8.75
CA LEU A 223 -4.31 -13.72 -8.99
C LEU A 223 -4.85 -13.45 -10.40
N VAL A 224 -4.47 -14.33 -11.34
CA VAL A 224 -4.98 -14.41 -12.70
C VAL A 224 -5.57 -15.82 -12.88
N THR A 225 -6.82 -15.90 -13.33
CA THR A 225 -7.48 -17.19 -13.56
C THR A 225 -6.93 -17.85 -14.84
N LYS A 226 -6.89 -19.19 -14.84
CA LYS A 226 -6.39 -19.98 -15.98
C LYS A 226 -7.10 -19.57 -17.28
N GLY A 227 -6.33 -19.35 -18.34
CA GLY A 227 -6.82 -18.93 -19.65
C GLY A 227 -7.17 -17.44 -19.75
N LYS A 228 -7.05 -16.65 -18.67
CA LYS A 228 -7.16 -15.19 -18.75
C LYS A 228 -5.83 -14.56 -19.11
N ARG A 229 -5.93 -13.43 -19.81
CA ARG A 229 -4.78 -12.60 -20.18
C ARG A 229 -4.38 -11.69 -19.03
N PHE A 230 -3.12 -11.30 -18.99
CA PHE A 230 -2.61 -10.20 -18.18
C PHE A 230 -1.57 -9.42 -18.99
N ILE A 231 -1.45 -8.12 -18.68
CA ILE A 231 -0.40 -7.28 -19.22
C ILE A 231 0.83 -7.40 -18.32
N ASP A 232 1.97 -7.85 -18.86
CA ASP A 232 3.26 -7.81 -18.17
C ASP A 232 3.99 -6.52 -18.57
N ALA A 233 3.99 -5.56 -17.65
CA ALA A 233 4.74 -4.31 -17.73
C ALA A 233 5.83 -4.23 -16.65
N THR A 234 6.31 -5.37 -16.14
CA THR A 234 7.42 -5.39 -15.17
C THR A 234 8.70 -4.76 -15.73
N LYS A 235 8.87 -4.82 -17.06
CA LYS A 235 9.79 -4.00 -17.83
C LYS A 235 8.97 -3.03 -18.68
N ILE A 236 8.72 -1.83 -18.20
CA ILE A 236 7.81 -0.86 -18.86
C ILE A 236 8.17 -0.50 -20.31
N LYS A 237 9.43 -0.72 -20.74
CA LYS A 237 9.86 -0.54 -22.14
C LYS A 237 9.50 -1.72 -23.06
N HIS A 238 9.14 -2.86 -22.49
CA HIS A 238 8.83 -4.13 -23.16
C HIS A 238 7.55 -4.72 -22.57
N VAL A 239 6.42 -4.07 -22.87
CA VAL A 239 5.11 -4.52 -22.42
C VAL A 239 4.67 -5.71 -23.26
N THR A 240 4.23 -6.79 -22.61
CA THR A 240 3.73 -8.00 -23.29
C THR A 240 2.35 -8.39 -22.78
N ILE A 241 1.60 -9.12 -23.59
CA ILE A 241 0.31 -9.70 -23.21
C ILE A 241 0.53 -11.20 -23.06
N ASN A 242 0.32 -11.71 -21.86
CA ASN A 242 0.55 -13.12 -21.53
C ASN A 242 -0.76 -13.75 -21.03
N SER A 243 -0.76 -15.07 -20.90
CA SER A 243 -1.84 -15.85 -20.30
C SER A 243 -1.27 -16.87 -19.31
N VAL A 244 -2.07 -17.22 -18.30
CA VAL A 244 -1.71 -18.17 -17.23
C VAL A 244 -2.38 -19.53 -17.43
#